data_AF-A0AAJ2H9K5-F1
#
_entry.id   AF-A0AAJ2H9K5-F1
#
_cell.length_a   1.000
_cell.length_b   1.000
_cell.length_c   1.000
_cell.angle_alpha   90.00
_cell.angle_beta   90.00
_cell.angle_gamma   90.00
#
_symmetry.space_group_name_H-M   'P 1'
#
loop_
_entity.id
_entity.type
_entity.pdbx_description
1 polymer ?
#
loop_
_entity_poly.entity_id
_entity_poly.type
_entity_poly.pdbx_seq_one_letter_code
_entity_poly.pdbx_strand_id
1 'polypeptide(L)'
;MPPAPLPSPLRRSALLAAASAWLLAACAGCDLRAQAQGEIEGIVWQPDNATVEPRGQWQKLGARTLLVQWSAVDGQAFVPGSDLPTVPRLPDWQRIAREPWAREVILGLAGRFDEAAARADLPQLIAQSARLARLSTPLKVSGWYFPVEIDPTWTEAAQLGQLLGQLPRPLWISVYDSANVGPEALAAGLLSWLPPDVGVFFQDGVGVYAREPQVALHYVQVLSQRLGPARVRIIAEAFRPQPGGGFRSATAEELTPQLQHYRGYRVWLFDGPHYVNDALVEALRPR
;
A
#
# COMPACT_ATOMS: atom_id res chain seq x y z
N MET A 1 -11.39 -24.51 85.73
CA MET A 1 -11.94 -25.00 84.44
C MET A 1 -12.06 -23.82 83.49
N PRO A 2 -11.11 -23.65 82.55
CA PRO A 2 -11.26 -22.75 81.41
C PRO A 2 -11.70 -23.53 80.16
N PRO A 3 -12.67 -23.01 79.38
CA PRO A 3 -13.23 -23.70 78.22
C PRO A 3 -12.33 -23.59 76.98
N ALA A 4 -12.46 -24.62 76.14
CA ALA A 4 -11.70 -24.88 74.93
C ALA A 4 -11.99 -23.87 73.80
N PRO A 5 -10.97 -23.53 72.97
CA PRO A 5 -11.16 -22.78 71.74
C PRO A 5 -11.65 -23.69 70.59
N LEU A 6 -12.60 -23.16 69.81
CA LEU A 6 -13.09 -23.77 68.56
C LEU A 6 -12.04 -23.66 67.43
N PRO A 7 -11.96 -24.66 66.53
CA PRO A 7 -10.94 -24.71 65.49
C PRO A 7 -11.29 -23.87 64.26
N SER A 8 -10.30 -23.12 63.77
CA SER A 8 -10.28 -22.51 62.44
C SER A 8 -10.15 -23.60 61.36
N PRO A 9 -10.91 -23.54 60.26
CA PRO A 9 -10.81 -24.52 59.18
C PRO A 9 -9.48 -24.41 58.43
N LEU A 10 -8.58 -25.30 58.81
CA LEU A 10 -7.71 -26.15 58.00
C LEU A 10 -7.49 -25.78 56.51
N ARG A 11 -6.21 -25.53 56.24
CA ARG A 11 -5.32 -26.26 55.31
C ARG A 11 -5.73 -26.37 53.84
N ARG A 12 -4.84 -25.84 53.00
CA ARG A 12 -4.16 -26.47 51.83
C ARG A 12 -3.56 -25.31 51.02
N SER A 13 -2.33 -25.27 50.53
CA SER A 13 -1.14 -26.08 50.65
C SER A 13 -0.01 -25.13 50.21
N ALA A 14 1.17 -25.25 50.81
CA ALA A 14 2.38 -24.64 50.30
C ALA A 14 2.78 -25.27 48.96
N LEU A 15 3.60 -24.52 48.21
CA LEU A 15 4.40 -24.92 47.04
C LEU A 15 3.67 -24.90 45.69
N LEU A 16 3.94 -23.86 44.90
CA LEU A 16 4.23 -23.97 43.46
C LEU A 16 4.86 -22.66 42.95
N ALA A 17 6.15 -22.77 42.60
CA ALA A 17 6.85 -22.11 41.51
C ALA A 17 6.64 -20.58 41.33
N ALA A 18 7.60 -19.69 41.61
CA ALA A 18 8.89 -19.62 40.93
C ALA A 18 8.86 -20.04 39.44
N ALA A 19 7.83 -19.60 38.70
CA ALA A 19 7.79 -19.66 37.23
C ALA A 19 6.73 -18.69 36.70
N SER A 20 6.94 -17.38 36.86
CA SER A 20 5.96 -16.37 36.42
C SER A 20 6.57 -15.19 35.65
N ALA A 21 7.84 -15.28 35.26
CA ALA A 21 8.53 -14.18 34.56
C ALA A 21 8.94 -14.48 33.10
N TRP A 22 8.56 -15.65 32.54
CA TRP A 22 9.06 -16.10 31.23
C TRP A 22 7.97 -16.44 30.20
N LEU A 23 6.76 -15.87 30.32
CA LEU A 23 5.67 -16.11 29.35
C LEU A 23 5.07 -14.84 28.72
N LEU A 24 5.59 -13.65 29.03
CA LEU A 24 5.17 -12.40 28.37
C LEU A 24 6.16 -11.89 27.30
N ALA A 25 7.32 -12.54 27.13
CA ALA A 25 8.32 -12.14 26.13
C ALA A 25 8.20 -12.88 24.78
N ALA A 26 7.34 -13.92 24.67
CA ALA A 26 7.29 -14.77 23.49
C ALA A 26 6.35 -14.27 22.37
N CYS A 27 5.38 -13.40 22.67
CA CYS A 27 4.45 -12.90 21.65
C CYS A 27 4.86 -11.57 21.01
N ALA A 28 5.79 -10.81 21.61
CA ALA A 28 6.34 -9.59 21.00
C ALA A 28 7.53 -9.87 20.04
N GLY A 29 8.16 -11.05 20.16
CA GLY A 29 9.38 -11.38 19.41
C GLY A 29 9.15 -11.80 17.95
N CYS A 30 7.95 -12.27 17.60
CA CYS A 30 7.63 -12.65 16.22
C CYS A 30 7.35 -11.42 15.35
N ASP A 31 6.67 -10.39 15.89
CA ASP A 31 6.42 -9.14 15.17
C ASP A 31 7.70 -8.29 15.02
N LEU A 32 8.61 -8.30 16.01
CA LEU A 32 9.86 -7.55 15.93
C LEU A 32 10.84 -8.07 14.86
N ARG A 33 10.80 -9.36 14.51
CA ARG A 33 11.66 -9.94 13.45
C ARG A 33 11.13 -9.66 12.04
N ALA A 34 9.81 -9.69 11.87
CA ALA A 34 9.11 -9.26 10.65
C ALA A 34 9.37 -7.76 10.38
N GLN A 35 9.30 -6.94 11.44
CA GLN A 35 9.46 -5.49 11.38
C GLN A 35 10.91 -5.01 11.16
N ALA A 36 11.90 -5.90 11.25
CA ALA A 36 13.33 -5.57 11.09
C ALA A 36 13.78 -5.42 9.63
N GLN A 37 12.96 -5.85 8.68
CA GLN A 37 13.11 -5.58 7.25
C GLN A 37 11.94 -4.68 6.86
N GLY A 38 12.11 -3.71 5.97
CA GLY A 38 10.96 -3.00 5.41
C GLY A 38 10.19 -4.07 4.66
N GLU A 39 9.13 -4.60 5.26
CA GLU A 39 8.40 -5.68 4.63
C GLU A 39 7.84 -5.10 3.35
N ILE A 40 8.38 -5.56 2.22
CA ILE A 40 7.75 -5.38 0.92
C ILE A 40 6.46 -6.18 1.03
N GLU A 41 5.40 -5.50 1.42
CA GLU A 41 4.09 -6.09 1.66
C GLU A 41 3.37 -6.32 0.34
N GLY A 42 3.65 -5.48 -0.65
CA GLY A 42 3.01 -5.58 -1.95
C GLY A 42 3.78 -5.06 -3.14
N ILE A 43 3.14 -5.23 -4.28
CA ILE A 43 3.60 -4.79 -5.60
C ILE A 43 2.50 -3.94 -6.20
N VAL A 44 2.87 -2.78 -6.74
CA VAL A 44 1.99 -2.03 -7.63
C VAL A 44 2.12 -2.59 -9.03
N TRP A 45 1.00 -2.72 -9.72
CA TRP A 45 0.93 -2.99 -11.13
C TRP A 45 0.11 -1.92 -11.83
N GLN A 46 0.65 -1.32 -12.89
CA GLN A 46 -0.08 -0.47 -13.83
C GLN A 46 -0.52 -1.33 -15.03
N PRO A 47 -1.81 -1.71 -15.14
CA PRO A 47 -2.25 -2.51 -16.27
C PRO A 47 -2.09 -1.79 -17.61
N ASP A 48 -1.41 -2.44 -18.55
CA ASP A 48 -1.38 -2.12 -19.97
C ASP A 48 -1.40 -3.41 -20.80
N ASN A 49 -1.49 -3.30 -22.13
CA ASN A 49 -1.53 -4.48 -23.00
C ASN A 49 -0.16 -5.16 -23.23
N ALA A 50 0.96 -4.52 -22.87
CA ALA A 50 2.31 -5.08 -22.96
C ALA A 50 2.63 -6.00 -21.77
N THR A 51 2.15 -5.64 -20.58
CA THR A 51 2.32 -6.38 -19.32
C THR A 51 1.03 -6.98 -18.76
N VAL A 52 0.00 -7.10 -19.60
CA VAL A 52 -1.35 -7.61 -19.27
C VAL A 52 -1.38 -8.96 -18.56
N GLU A 53 -0.33 -9.76 -18.75
CA GLU A 53 -0.08 -11.01 -18.02
C GLU A 53 1.06 -10.83 -17.02
N PRO A 54 0.84 -10.17 -15.87
CA PRO A 54 1.88 -9.92 -14.91
C PRO A 54 2.41 -11.23 -14.34
N ARG A 55 3.73 -11.39 -14.34
CA ARG A 55 4.47 -12.52 -13.80
C ARG A 55 5.73 -12.01 -13.10
N GLY A 56 6.04 -12.60 -11.96
CA GLY A 56 7.25 -12.30 -11.21
C GLY A 56 7.32 -13.15 -9.94
N GLN A 57 8.50 -13.18 -9.33
CA GLN A 57 8.74 -13.94 -8.09
C GLN A 57 8.73 -13.04 -6.84
N TRP A 58 7.93 -11.97 -6.83
CA TRP A 58 7.93 -10.94 -5.79
C TRP A 58 7.61 -11.44 -4.38
N GLN A 59 6.94 -12.58 -4.25
CA GLN A 59 6.74 -13.25 -2.96
C GLN A 59 8.07 -13.60 -2.26
N LYS A 60 9.17 -13.74 -3.01
CA LYS A 60 10.52 -13.95 -2.44
C LYS A 60 11.04 -12.72 -1.69
N LEU A 61 10.48 -11.54 -1.98
CA LEU A 61 10.75 -10.29 -1.25
C LEU A 61 9.77 -10.06 -0.09
N GLY A 62 8.77 -10.94 0.09
CA GLY A 62 7.72 -10.81 1.10
C GLY A 62 6.36 -10.37 0.54
N ALA A 63 6.29 -9.96 -0.73
CA ALA A 63 5.07 -9.44 -1.31
C ALA A 63 3.94 -10.48 -1.27
N ARG A 64 2.78 -10.06 -0.78
CA ARG A 64 1.56 -10.87 -0.69
C ARG A 64 0.32 -10.15 -1.21
N THR A 65 0.42 -8.83 -1.39
CA THR A 65 -0.68 -7.98 -1.82
C THR A 65 -0.34 -7.33 -3.17
N LEU A 66 -1.26 -7.45 -4.12
CA LEU A 66 -1.18 -6.71 -5.38
C LEU A 66 -2.01 -5.44 -5.27
N LEU A 67 -1.42 -4.28 -5.54
CA LEU A 67 -2.16 -3.06 -5.84
C LEU A 67 -2.27 -2.93 -7.35
N VAL A 68 -3.47 -3.09 -7.89
CA VAL A 68 -3.74 -2.81 -9.30
C VAL A 68 -4.05 -1.32 -9.38
N GLN A 69 -3.32 -0.52 -10.17
CA GLN A 69 -3.50 0.93 -10.15
C GLN A 69 -4.88 1.35 -10.70
N TRP A 70 -5.39 0.64 -11.71
CA TRP A 70 -6.73 0.87 -12.26
C TRP A 70 -7.36 -0.42 -12.81
N SER A 71 -8.67 -0.54 -12.67
CA SER A 71 -9.48 -1.55 -13.39
C SER A 71 -10.07 -0.98 -14.68
N ALA A 72 -10.05 0.34 -14.85
CA ALA A 72 -10.33 1.02 -16.10
C ALA A 72 -9.52 2.33 -16.20
N VAL A 73 -8.99 2.63 -17.37
CA VAL A 73 -8.27 3.88 -17.64
C VAL A 73 -8.65 4.39 -19.03
N ASP A 74 -8.81 5.71 -19.18
CA ASP A 74 -9.17 6.36 -20.45
C ASP A 74 -10.38 5.73 -21.16
N GLY A 75 -11.40 5.37 -20.36
CA GLY A 75 -12.66 4.81 -20.87
C GLY A 75 -12.58 3.36 -21.34
N GLN A 76 -11.46 2.67 -21.15
CA GLN A 76 -11.32 1.24 -21.43
C GLN A 76 -11.19 0.42 -20.14
N ALA A 77 -11.86 -0.72 -20.08
CA ALA A 77 -11.84 -1.61 -18.92
C ALA A 77 -10.85 -2.76 -19.08
N PHE A 78 -10.09 -3.01 -18.02
CA PHE A 78 -9.26 -4.21 -17.83
C PHE A 78 -10.01 -5.33 -17.10
N VAL A 79 -11.26 -5.08 -16.66
CA VAL A 79 -12.15 -6.08 -16.07
C VAL A 79 -13.35 -6.32 -17.00
N PRO A 80 -13.85 -7.56 -17.10
CA PRO A 80 -15.07 -7.82 -17.86
C PRO A 80 -16.32 -7.33 -17.14
N GLY A 81 -17.43 -7.18 -17.87
CA GLY A 81 -18.76 -6.93 -17.29
C GLY A 81 -19.06 -5.47 -16.96
N SER A 82 -18.15 -4.54 -17.24
CA SER A 82 -18.42 -3.10 -17.17
C SER A 82 -19.28 -2.61 -18.34
N ASP A 83 -19.78 -1.38 -18.24
CA ASP A 83 -20.41 -0.61 -19.31
C ASP A 83 -19.41 0.00 -20.31
N LEU A 84 -18.10 -0.15 -20.06
CA LEU A 84 -17.02 0.36 -20.89
C LEU A 84 -16.55 -0.69 -21.91
N PRO A 85 -16.02 -0.27 -23.07
CA PRO A 85 -15.29 -1.17 -23.95
C PRO A 85 -14.09 -1.78 -23.21
N THR A 86 -13.84 -3.06 -23.42
CA THR A 86 -12.65 -3.71 -22.85
C THR A 86 -11.42 -3.40 -23.67
N VAL A 87 -10.26 -3.37 -23.02
CA VAL A 87 -8.97 -3.36 -23.72
C VAL A 87 -8.83 -4.56 -24.67
N PRO A 88 -7.96 -4.50 -25.69
CA PRO A 88 -7.81 -5.57 -26.70
C PRO A 88 -7.55 -6.96 -26.14
N ARG A 89 -6.84 -7.02 -25.00
CA ARG A 89 -6.56 -8.25 -24.25
C ARG A 89 -6.79 -7.96 -22.78
N LEU A 90 -7.66 -8.75 -22.16
CA LEU A 90 -7.91 -8.70 -20.72
C LEU A 90 -6.84 -9.52 -19.98
N PRO A 91 -6.49 -9.11 -18.74
CA PRO A 91 -5.71 -9.96 -17.84
C PRO A 91 -6.43 -11.26 -17.51
N ASP A 92 -5.69 -12.36 -17.41
CA ASP A 92 -6.20 -13.58 -16.78
C ASP A 92 -6.32 -13.40 -15.26
N TRP A 93 -7.42 -12.78 -14.84
CA TRP A 93 -7.71 -12.54 -13.42
C TRP A 93 -7.83 -13.83 -12.61
N GLN A 94 -8.22 -14.96 -13.22
CA GLN A 94 -8.32 -16.24 -12.50
C GLN A 94 -6.95 -16.83 -12.19
N ARG A 95 -5.99 -16.70 -13.11
CA ARG A 95 -4.58 -17.02 -12.84
C ARG A 95 -4.00 -16.07 -11.80
N ILE A 96 -4.15 -14.76 -11.99
CA ILE A 96 -3.59 -13.74 -11.09
C ILE A 96 -4.07 -13.97 -9.65
N ALA A 97 -5.35 -14.31 -9.44
CA ALA A 97 -5.91 -14.60 -8.12
C ALA A 97 -5.24 -15.77 -7.39
N ARG A 98 -4.49 -16.63 -8.10
CA ARG A 98 -3.77 -17.78 -7.54
C ARG A 98 -2.29 -17.52 -7.31
N GLU A 99 -1.78 -16.37 -7.75
CA GLU A 99 -0.37 -16.03 -7.62
C GLU A 99 -0.02 -15.76 -6.14
N PRO A 100 1.14 -16.22 -5.65
CA PRO A 100 1.50 -16.09 -4.24
C PRO A 100 1.76 -14.64 -3.81
N TRP A 101 2.04 -13.75 -4.75
CA TRP A 101 2.23 -12.31 -4.56
C TRP A 101 0.94 -11.49 -4.67
N ALA A 102 -0.19 -12.12 -5.03
CA ALA A 102 -1.51 -11.49 -5.17
C ALA A 102 -2.58 -12.20 -4.31
N ARG A 103 -2.21 -12.66 -3.10
CA ARG A 103 -3.14 -13.32 -2.15
C ARG A 103 -4.26 -12.40 -1.73
N GLU A 104 -3.98 -11.11 -1.69
CA GLU A 104 -4.95 -10.04 -1.49
C GLU A 104 -4.75 -8.99 -2.58
N VAL A 105 -5.83 -8.35 -2.99
CA VAL A 105 -5.79 -7.31 -4.02
C VAL A 105 -6.38 -6.02 -3.48
N ILE A 106 -5.64 -4.92 -3.65
CA ILE A 106 -6.19 -3.56 -3.60
C ILE A 106 -6.52 -3.21 -5.06
N LEU A 107 -7.81 -3.19 -5.40
CA LEU A 107 -8.24 -3.03 -6.78
C LEU A 107 -8.45 -1.56 -7.10
N GLY A 108 -7.67 -1.08 -8.07
CA GLY A 108 -7.79 0.27 -8.61
C GLY A 108 -9.13 0.49 -9.29
N LEU A 109 -9.65 1.70 -9.16
CA LEU A 109 -10.92 2.13 -9.72
C LEU A 109 -10.69 2.80 -11.10
N ALA A 110 -11.60 3.67 -11.53
CA ALA A 110 -11.46 4.36 -12.81
C ALA A 110 -10.39 5.46 -12.71
N GLY A 111 -9.50 5.52 -13.70
CA GLY A 111 -8.48 6.55 -13.83
C GLY A 111 -8.42 7.18 -15.22
N ARG A 112 -7.51 8.15 -15.36
CA ARG A 112 -7.09 8.71 -16.65
C ARG A 112 -5.58 8.88 -16.62
N PHE A 113 -4.91 8.73 -17.76
CA PHE A 113 -3.45 9.00 -17.82
C PHE A 113 -3.14 10.48 -17.67
N ASP A 114 -3.96 11.33 -18.28
CA ASP A 114 -3.82 12.78 -18.17
C ASP A 114 -4.36 13.24 -16.81
N GLU A 115 -3.46 13.72 -15.96
CA GLU A 115 -3.78 14.14 -14.59
C GLU A 115 -4.77 15.32 -14.57
N ALA A 116 -4.62 16.28 -15.49
CA ALA A 116 -5.51 17.43 -15.58
C ALA A 116 -6.94 16.99 -15.95
N ALA A 117 -7.08 16.07 -16.91
CA ALA A 117 -8.35 15.48 -17.29
C ALA A 117 -8.95 14.62 -16.18
N ALA A 118 -8.11 13.94 -15.37
CA ALA A 118 -8.57 13.19 -14.20
C ALA A 118 -9.17 14.11 -13.13
N ARG A 119 -8.55 15.27 -12.90
CA ARG A 119 -8.96 16.27 -11.91
C ARG A 119 -10.16 17.11 -12.37
N ALA A 120 -10.33 17.32 -13.67
CA ALA A 120 -11.37 18.18 -14.23
C ALA A 120 -12.81 17.61 -14.14
N ASP A 121 -12.98 16.28 -14.06
CA ASP A 121 -14.31 15.64 -14.02
C ASP A 121 -14.40 14.54 -12.96
N LEU A 122 -14.10 14.92 -11.71
CA LEU A 122 -14.17 14.02 -10.57
C LEU A 122 -15.55 13.36 -10.38
N PRO A 123 -16.70 14.08 -10.48
CA PRO A 123 -18.00 13.45 -10.25
C PRO A 123 -18.28 12.29 -11.22
N GLN A 124 -17.95 12.46 -12.51
CA GLN A 124 -18.10 11.39 -13.49
C GLN A 124 -17.16 10.21 -13.17
N LEU A 125 -15.89 10.50 -12.87
CA LEU A 125 -14.90 9.47 -12.58
C LEU A 125 -15.23 8.67 -11.31
N ILE A 126 -15.78 9.33 -10.29
CA ILE A 126 -16.29 8.71 -9.04
C ILE A 126 -17.51 7.83 -9.33
N ALA A 127 -18.45 8.32 -10.14
CA ALA A 127 -19.62 7.52 -10.51
C ALA A 127 -19.24 6.27 -11.32
N GLN A 128 -18.28 6.38 -12.24
CA GLN A 128 -17.73 5.24 -12.98
C GLN A 128 -17.01 4.26 -12.04
N SER A 129 -16.18 4.79 -11.14
CA SER A 129 -15.49 4.02 -10.10
C SER A 129 -16.47 3.21 -9.23
N ALA A 130 -17.56 3.84 -8.78
CA ALA A 130 -18.58 3.17 -7.97
C ALA A 130 -19.31 2.04 -8.74
N ARG A 131 -19.45 2.14 -10.07
CA ARG A 131 -19.99 1.05 -10.90
C ARG A 131 -18.99 -0.09 -11.05
N LEU A 132 -17.72 0.21 -11.35
CA LEU A 132 -16.66 -0.79 -11.46
C LEU A 132 -16.51 -1.60 -10.16
N ALA A 133 -16.63 -0.95 -9.01
CA ALA A 133 -16.46 -1.59 -7.72
C ALA A 133 -17.56 -2.62 -7.37
N ARG A 134 -18.67 -2.65 -8.13
CA ARG A 134 -19.76 -3.63 -7.97
C ARG A 134 -19.58 -4.86 -8.85
N LEU A 135 -18.60 -4.86 -9.75
CA LEU A 135 -18.36 -5.99 -10.64
C LEU A 135 -17.81 -7.18 -9.87
N SER A 136 -18.27 -8.37 -10.23
CA SER A 136 -17.72 -9.62 -9.69
C SER A 136 -16.37 -9.90 -10.33
N THR A 137 -15.35 -10.14 -9.51
CA THR A 137 -14.02 -10.55 -9.97
C THR A 137 -13.61 -11.85 -9.25
N PRO A 138 -12.71 -12.66 -9.83
CA PRO A 138 -12.17 -13.83 -9.14
C PRO A 138 -11.16 -13.47 -8.03
N LEU A 139 -10.85 -12.17 -7.86
CA LEU A 139 -9.82 -11.69 -6.94
C LEU A 139 -10.35 -11.64 -5.51
N LYS A 140 -9.47 -11.90 -4.53
CA LYS A 140 -9.73 -11.56 -3.13
C LYS A 140 -9.50 -10.07 -2.92
N VAL A 141 -10.49 -9.25 -3.27
CA VAL A 141 -10.44 -7.80 -3.07
C VAL A 141 -10.48 -7.48 -1.58
N SER A 142 -9.39 -6.90 -1.08
CA SER A 142 -9.18 -6.51 0.32
C SER A 142 -9.29 -5.00 0.54
N GLY A 143 -9.31 -4.23 -0.55
CA GLY A 143 -9.45 -2.78 -0.54
C GLY A 143 -9.56 -2.22 -1.95
N TRP A 144 -9.78 -0.93 -2.02
CA TRP A 144 -9.96 -0.17 -3.25
C TRP A 144 -8.97 0.97 -3.33
N TYR A 145 -8.55 1.32 -4.54
CA TYR A 145 -7.63 2.43 -4.78
C TYR A 145 -8.23 3.40 -5.79
N PHE A 146 -8.38 4.66 -5.41
CA PHE A 146 -8.82 5.71 -6.33
C PHE A 146 -7.59 6.36 -6.96
N PRO A 147 -7.37 6.22 -8.28
CA PRO A 147 -6.05 6.45 -8.88
C PRO A 147 -5.72 7.91 -9.19
N VAL A 148 -6.62 8.85 -8.94
CA VAL A 148 -6.31 10.28 -9.13
C VAL A 148 -5.25 10.68 -8.11
N GLU A 149 -4.08 11.04 -8.61
CA GLU A 149 -2.95 11.41 -7.78
C GLU A 149 -3.14 12.82 -7.21
N ILE A 150 -2.77 12.99 -5.94
CA ILE A 150 -2.94 14.23 -5.20
C ILE A 150 -1.58 14.83 -4.88
N ASP A 151 -1.46 16.12 -5.12
CA ASP A 151 -0.30 16.91 -4.74
C ASP A 151 -0.71 18.28 -4.18
N PRO A 152 0.17 18.98 -3.44
CA PRO A 152 -0.15 20.25 -2.78
C PRO A 152 -0.56 21.39 -3.71
N THR A 153 -0.25 21.32 -5.01
CA THR A 153 -0.62 22.37 -5.97
C THR A 153 -2.08 22.27 -6.39
N TRP A 154 -2.75 21.15 -6.15
CA TRP A 154 -4.14 20.95 -6.51
C TRP A 154 -5.08 21.59 -5.47
N THR A 155 -5.41 22.86 -5.68
CA THR A 155 -6.22 23.65 -4.74
C THR A 155 -7.64 23.11 -4.55
N GLU A 156 -8.19 22.43 -5.55
CA GLU A 156 -9.54 21.87 -5.57
C GLU A 156 -9.62 20.48 -4.95
N ALA A 157 -8.50 19.90 -4.48
CA ALA A 157 -8.47 18.56 -3.88
C ALA A 157 -9.45 18.41 -2.71
N ALA A 158 -9.77 19.49 -1.98
CA ALA A 158 -10.74 19.45 -0.90
C ALA A 158 -12.15 18.99 -1.35
N GLN A 159 -12.51 19.23 -2.62
CA GLN A 159 -13.78 18.78 -3.20
C GLN A 159 -13.86 17.24 -3.28
N LEU A 160 -12.70 16.58 -3.41
CA LEU A 160 -12.60 15.13 -3.46
C LEU A 160 -13.06 14.48 -2.15
N GLY A 161 -12.85 15.14 -1.00
CA GLY A 161 -13.16 14.58 0.31
C GLY A 161 -14.58 14.04 0.44
N GLN A 162 -15.58 14.82 -0.02
CA GLN A 162 -16.98 14.37 -0.01
C GLN A 162 -17.25 13.28 -1.05
N LEU A 163 -16.63 13.38 -2.23
CA LEU A 163 -16.83 12.42 -3.31
C LEU A 163 -16.28 11.03 -2.98
N LEU A 164 -15.17 10.94 -2.23
CA LEU A 164 -14.60 9.67 -1.77
C LEU A 164 -15.55 8.89 -0.85
N GLY A 165 -16.55 9.53 -0.25
CA GLY A 165 -17.59 8.86 0.53
C GLY A 165 -18.53 7.98 -0.31
N GLN A 166 -18.53 8.16 -1.64
CA GLN A 166 -19.34 7.36 -2.57
C GLN A 166 -18.66 6.05 -2.99
N LEU A 167 -17.39 5.87 -2.63
CA LEU A 167 -16.58 4.72 -2.99
C LEU A 167 -16.52 3.70 -1.85
N PRO A 168 -16.39 2.40 -2.15
CA PRO A 168 -16.33 1.35 -1.13
C PRO A 168 -15.08 1.42 -0.26
N ARG A 169 -15.16 0.78 0.90
CA ARG A 169 -14.07 0.69 1.90
C ARG A 169 -13.49 -0.74 1.98
N PRO A 170 -12.25 -0.91 2.47
CA PRO A 170 -11.23 0.12 2.72
C PRO A 170 -10.83 0.86 1.44
N LEU A 171 -10.61 2.18 1.51
CA LEU A 171 -10.25 3.00 0.36
C LEU A 171 -8.87 3.63 0.54
N TRP A 172 -8.10 3.67 -0.54
CA TRP A 172 -6.79 4.27 -0.62
C TRP A 172 -6.70 5.28 -1.75
N ILE A 173 -5.85 6.29 -1.58
CA ILE A 173 -5.44 7.27 -2.60
C ILE A 173 -3.91 7.32 -2.66
N SER A 174 -3.33 7.86 -3.72
CA SER A 174 -1.91 8.22 -3.73
C SER A 174 -1.70 9.72 -3.52
N VAL A 175 -0.60 10.05 -2.85
CA VAL A 175 -0.16 11.41 -2.61
C VAL A 175 1.33 11.54 -2.89
N TYR A 176 1.74 12.64 -3.50
CA TYR A 176 3.14 13.02 -3.64
C TYR A 176 3.29 14.54 -3.42
N ASP A 177 4.50 15.01 -3.11
CA ASP A 177 4.77 16.44 -2.95
C ASP A 177 5.51 17.01 -4.17
N SER A 178 4.76 17.51 -5.16
CA SER A 178 5.30 18.14 -6.37
C SER A 178 5.99 19.50 -6.09
N ALA A 179 5.60 20.18 -5.01
CA ALA A 179 5.96 21.56 -4.72
C ALA A 179 6.98 21.72 -3.59
N ASN A 180 7.42 20.60 -3.00
CA ASN A 180 8.32 20.55 -1.85
C ASN A 180 7.82 21.41 -0.68
N VAL A 181 6.52 21.37 -0.40
CA VAL A 181 5.92 22.08 0.74
C VAL A 181 6.39 21.52 2.09
N GLY A 182 6.90 20.29 2.10
CA GLY A 182 7.40 19.65 3.31
C GLY A 182 6.37 18.73 3.96
N PRO A 183 6.82 17.79 4.81
CA PRO A 183 5.98 16.73 5.32
C PRO A 183 4.89 17.22 6.29
N GLU A 184 5.16 18.24 7.10
CA GLU A 184 4.17 18.83 8.00
C GLU A 184 3.07 19.55 7.24
N ALA A 185 3.43 20.34 6.22
CA ALA A 185 2.48 21.07 5.39
C ALA A 185 1.62 20.12 4.56
N LEU A 186 2.23 19.09 3.97
CA LEU A 186 1.50 18.04 3.24
C LEU A 186 0.49 17.34 4.16
N ALA A 187 0.92 16.90 5.35
CA ALA A 187 0.04 16.23 6.30
C ALA A 187 -1.09 17.14 6.80
N ALA A 188 -0.81 18.41 7.06
CA ALA A 188 -1.83 19.40 7.44
C ALA A 188 -2.85 19.63 6.31
N GLY A 189 -2.37 19.73 5.07
CA GLY A 189 -3.22 19.84 3.88
C GLY A 189 -4.18 18.67 3.74
N LEU A 190 -3.68 17.44 3.83
CA LEU A 190 -4.52 16.23 3.78
C LEU A 190 -5.54 16.20 4.93
N LEU A 191 -5.11 16.49 6.16
CA LEU A 191 -6.00 16.49 7.33
C LEU A 191 -7.16 17.49 7.24
N SER A 192 -7.03 18.53 6.41
CA SER A 192 -8.08 19.54 6.26
C SER A 192 -9.32 19.04 5.51
N TRP A 193 -9.20 17.95 4.72
CA TRP A 193 -10.30 17.49 3.86
C TRP A 193 -10.41 15.97 3.69
N LEU A 194 -9.33 15.20 3.90
CA LEU A 194 -9.32 13.75 3.67
C LEU A 194 -10.18 13.03 4.72
N PRO A 195 -11.13 12.17 4.31
CA PRO A 195 -11.94 11.41 5.27
C PRO A 195 -11.05 10.57 6.21
N PRO A 196 -11.41 10.46 7.51
CA PRO A 196 -10.57 9.84 8.52
C PRO A 196 -10.38 8.32 8.34
N ASP A 197 -11.18 7.70 7.48
CA ASP A 197 -11.15 6.27 7.16
C ASP A 197 -10.49 5.95 5.80
N VAL A 198 -10.04 6.96 5.06
CA VAL A 198 -9.29 6.78 3.80
C VAL A 198 -7.80 6.70 4.07
N GLY A 199 -7.14 5.69 3.51
CA GLY A 199 -5.70 5.49 3.58
C GLY A 199 -4.93 6.23 2.48
N VAL A 200 -3.63 6.42 2.71
CA VAL A 200 -2.70 7.13 1.83
C VAL A 200 -1.53 6.22 1.47
N PHE A 201 -1.31 6.06 0.17
CA PHE A 201 -0.04 5.63 -0.40
C PHE A 201 0.79 6.87 -0.72
N PHE A 202 1.88 7.08 0.02
CA PHE A 202 2.82 8.15 -0.30
C PHE A 202 3.81 7.68 -1.38
N GLN A 203 3.91 8.41 -2.48
CA GLN A 203 4.90 8.14 -3.53
C GLN A 203 6.22 8.83 -3.16
N ASP A 204 7.30 8.04 -3.11
CA ASP A 204 8.54 8.51 -2.53
C ASP A 204 9.31 9.51 -3.39
N GLY A 205 9.08 9.53 -4.70
CA GLY A 205 9.75 10.42 -5.65
C GLY A 205 11.23 10.12 -5.84
N VAL A 206 11.72 8.98 -5.32
CA VAL A 206 13.14 8.59 -5.44
C VAL A 206 13.44 8.14 -6.87
N GLY A 207 12.47 7.49 -7.53
CA GLY A 207 12.61 6.97 -8.89
C GLY A 207 12.70 8.05 -9.96
N VAL A 208 12.25 9.28 -9.66
CA VAL A 208 12.43 10.47 -10.51
C VAL A 208 13.51 11.42 -10.00
N TYR A 209 14.28 11.04 -8.97
CA TYR A 209 15.27 11.89 -8.29
C TYR A 209 14.71 13.20 -7.73
N ALA A 210 13.40 13.23 -7.43
CA ALA A 210 12.80 14.39 -6.74
C ALA A 210 13.22 14.44 -5.27
N ARG A 211 13.52 13.29 -4.66
CA ARG A 211 13.88 13.18 -3.23
C ARG A 211 14.91 12.09 -2.97
N GLU A 212 15.67 12.30 -1.91
CA GLU A 212 16.51 11.26 -1.30
C GLU A 212 15.67 10.31 -0.42
N PRO A 213 16.03 9.03 -0.26
CA PRO A 213 15.24 8.07 0.53
C PRO A 213 15.03 8.49 1.99
N GLN A 214 16.02 9.11 2.63
CA GLN A 214 15.88 9.61 4.00
C GLN A 214 14.82 10.73 4.10
N VAL A 215 14.71 11.58 3.06
CA VAL A 215 13.71 12.63 3.01
C VAL A 215 12.33 12.01 2.83
N ALA A 216 12.16 11.07 1.90
CA ALA A 216 10.89 10.35 1.73
C ALA A 216 10.43 9.63 3.00
N LEU A 217 11.36 9.00 3.74
CA LEU A 217 11.07 8.39 5.04
C LEU A 217 10.50 9.41 6.04
N HIS A 218 11.03 10.64 6.05
CA HIS A 218 10.54 11.70 6.93
C HIS A 218 9.07 12.08 6.63
N TYR A 219 8.67 12.11 5.35
CA TYR A 219 7.25 12.25 4.97
C TYR A 219 6.40 11.12 5.53
N VAL A 220 6.83 9.86 5.36
CA VAL A 220 6.08 8.70 5.87
C VAL A 220 5.95 8.75 7.39
N GLN A 221 7.00 9.17 8.11
CA GLN A 221 6.99 9.33 9.56
C GLN A 221 5.94 10.35 10.01
N VAL A 222 5.95 11.55 9.43
CA VAL A 222 5.01 12.62 9.76
C VAL A 222 3.59 12.23 9.37
N LEU A 223 3.37 11.69 8.17
CA LEU A 223 2.07 11.20 7.74
C LEU A 223 1.55 10.11 8.68
N SER A 224 2.38 9.15 9.07
CA SER A 224 2.00 8.07 9.98
C SER A 224 1.65 8.58 11.38
N GLN A 225 2.39 9.57 11.88
CA GLN A 225 2.11 10.22 13.16
C GLN A 225 0.78 10.99 13.14
N ARG A 226 0.47 11.65 12.02
CA ARG A 226 -0.67 12.57 11.89
C ARG A 226 -1.96 11.88 11.46
N LEU A 227 -1.89 10.92 10.54
CA LEU A 227 -3.05 10.18 10.00
C LEU A 227 -3.28 8.85 10.71
N GLY A 228 -2.25 8.29 11.34
CA GLY A 228 -2.22 6.97 11.95
C GLY A 228 -1.46 5.95 11.09
N PRO A 229 -0.60 5.10 11.68
CA PRO A 229 0.28 4.19 10.94
C PRO A 229 -0.48 3.13 10.12
N ALA A 230 -1.69 2.76 10.57
CA ALA A 230 -2.55 1.84 9.82
C ALA A 230 -3.02 2.39 8.47
N ARG A 231 -3.04 3.72 8.31
CA ARG A 231 -3.55 4.45 7.13
C ARG A 231 -2.46 4.92 6.18
N VAL A 232 -1.18 4.67 6.47
CA VAL A 232 -0.08 5.16 5.62
C VAL A 232 0.74 3.98 5.12
N ARG A 233 1.00 3.98 3.81
CA ARG A 233 1.90 3.06 3.11
C ARG A 233 2.84 3.89 2.24
N ILE A 234 4.02 3.34 1.94
CA ILE A 234 4.95 3.96 1.01
C ILE A 234 4.99 3.16 -0.30
N ILE A 235 4.91 3.88 -1.41
CA ILE A 235 5.27 3.39 -2.72
C ILE A 235 6.74 3.72 -2.94
N ALA A 236 7.57 2.68 -2.98
CA ALA A 236 8.97 2.79 -3.35
C ALA A 236 9.09 2.63 -4.88
N GLU A 237 9.45 3.72 -5.56
CA GLU A 237 9.65 3.71 -7.00
C GLU A 237 10.90 2.89 -7.35
N ALA A 238 10.69 1.76 -8.04
CA ALA A 238 11.71 0.79 -8.43
C ALA A 238 12.25 1.04 -9.85
N PHE A 239 12.05 2.25 -10.37
CA PHE A 239 12.54 2.68 -11.68
C PHE A 239 13.46 3.88 -11.56
N ARG A 240 14.22 4.18 -12.61
CA ARG A 240 15.05 5.39 -12.75
C ARG A 240 14.94 5.96 -14.16
N PRO A 241 15.12 7.28 -14.37
CA PRO A 241 15.16 7.85 -15.71
C PRO A 241 16.29 7.23 -16.52
N GLN A 242 16.04 6.96 -17.80
CA GLN A 242 17.06 6.46 -18.71
C GLN A 242 17.49 7.55 -19.72
N PRO A 243 18.75 7.53 -20.19
CA PRO A 243 19.19 8.43 -21.26
C PRO A 243 18.31 8.28 -22.50
N GLY A 244 17.88 9.40 -23.09
CA GLY A 244 16.98 9.40 -24.24
C GLY A 244 15.48 9.37 -23.89
N GLY A 245 15.13 9.38 -22.61
CA GLY A 245 13.74 9.50 -22.13
C GLY A 245 13.13 8.17 -21.70
N GLY A 246 12.06 8.25 -20.91
CA GLY A 246 11.44 7.09 -20.27
C GLY A 246 12.23 6.59 -19.06
N PHE A 247 11.97 5.34 -18.66
CA PHE A 247 12.47 4.77 -17.42
C PHE A 247 13.02 3.35 -17.63
N ARG A 248 14.03 3.02 -16.82
CA ARG A 248 14.58 1.65 -16.66
C ARG A 248 14.29 1.15 -15.24
N SER A 249 14.44 -0.15 -15.01
CA SER A 249 14.53 -0.69 -13.65
C SER A 249 15.66 -0.02 -12.87
N ALA A 250 15.41 0.24 -11.58
CA ALA A 250 16.47 0.53 -10.63
C ALA A 250 17.37 -0.71 -10.49
N THR A 251 18.67 -0.49 -10.31
CA THR A 251 19.60 -1.57 -9.98
C THR A 251 19.43 -1.98 -8.52
N ALA A 252 19.95 -3.16 -8.15
CA ALA A 252 19.96 -3.58 -6.75
C ALA A 252 20.76 -2.60 -5.87
N GLU A 253 21.83 -2.00 -6.39
CA GLU A 253 22.65 -1.00 -5.70
C GLU A 253 21.90 0.30 -5.44
N GLU A 254 20.97 0.68 -6.34
CA GLU A 254 20.13 1.88 -6.19
C GLU A 254 18.95 1.63 -5.26
N LEU A 255 18.31 0.45 -5.35
CA LEU A 255 17.07 0.15 -4.63
C LEU A 255 17.32 -0.38 -3.21
N THR A 256 18.42 -1.09 -2.97
CA THR A 256 18.77 -1.58 -1.62
C THR A 256 18.84 -0.46 -0.57
N PRO A 257 19.63 0.62 -0.75
CA PRO A 257 19.71 1.69 0.27
C PRO A 257 18.35 2.38 0.48
N GLN A 258 17.57 2.56 -0.58
CA GLN A 258 16.20 3.09 -0.50
C GLN A 258 15.32 2.22 0.43
N LEU A 259 15.28 0.91 0.21
CA LEU A 259 14.50 -0.02 1.02
C LEU A 259 15.02 -0.16 2.46
N GLN A 260 16.33 0.02 2.68
CA GLN A 260 16.91 0.01 4.03
C GLN A 260 16.39 1.17 4.89
N HIS A 261 16.17 2.35 4.29
CA HIS A 261 15.57 3.48 5.01
C HIS A 261 14.10 3.21 5.40
N TYR A 262 13.36 2.45 4.59
CA TYR A 262 11.94 2.19 4.83
C TYR A 262 11.66 1.02 5.78
N ARG A 263 12.69 0.50 6.48
CA ARG A 263 12.52 -0.55 7.49
C ARG A 263 11.54 -0.13 8.59
N GLY A 264 10.67 -1.07 8.98
CA GLY A 264 9.60 -0.82 9.94
C GLY A 264 8.34 -0.17 9.37
N TYR A 265 8.33 0.16 8.07
CA TYR A 265 7.16 0.63 7.33
C TYR A 265 6.71 -0.41 6.32
N ARG A 266 5.45 -0.28 5.88
CA ARG A 266 4.83 -1.19 4.91
C ARG A 266 5.05 -0.63 3.51
N VAL A 267 5.79 -1.38 2.68
CA VAL A 267 6.32 -0.91 1.39
C VAL A 267 5.65 -1.63 0.22
N TRP A 268 5.31 -0.87 -0.83
CA TRP A 268 4.91 -1.38 -2.13
C TRP A 268 5.95 -0.99 -3.17
N LEU A 269 6.46 -1.93 -3.95
CA LEU A 269 7.34 -1.60 -5.07
C LEU A 269 6.51 -1.21 -6.29
N PHE A 270 6.89 -0.13 -6.95
CA PHE A 270 6.27 0.33 -8.19
C PHE A 270 7.27 0.27 -9.35
N ASP A 271 7.02 -0.39 -10.46
CA ASP A 271 5.91 -1.26 -10.88
C ASP A 271 6.50 -2.65 -11.13
N GLY A 272 5.85 -3.69 -10.60
CA GLY A 272 6.28 -5.09 -10.67
C GLY A 272 6.68 -5.56 -12.08
N PRO A 273 5.73 -5.76 -13.00
CA PRO A 273 6.03 -6.25 -14.35
C PRO A 273 7.03 -5.42 -15.15
N HIS A 274 7.05 -4.10 -14.95
CA HIS A 274 7.89 -3.19 -15.72
C HIS A 274 9.32 -3.11 -15.17
N TYR A 275 9.45 -3.06 -13.85
CA TYR A 275 10.68 -2.61 -13.21
C TYR A 275 11.26 -3.60 -12.21
N VAL A 276 10.48 -4.55 -11.70
CA VAL A 276 10.91 -5.53 -10.69
C VAL A 276 11.00 -6.93 -11.29
N ASN A 277 11.94 -7.14 -12.21
CA ASN A 277 12.14 -8.46 -12.82
C ASN A 277 12.74 -9.48 -11.83
N ASP A 278 12.72 -10.77 -12.21
CA ASP A 278 13.21 -11.86 -11.36
C ASP A 278 14.70 -11.74 -10.99
N ALA A 279 15.53 -11.14 -11.85
CA ALA A 279 16.94 -10.91 -11.54
C ALA A 279 17.11 -9.86 -10.41
N LEU A 280 16.31 -8.80 -10.43
CA LEU A 280 16.28 -7.81 -9.35
C LEU A 280 15.73 -8.42 -8.06
N VAL A 281 14.69 -9.27 -8.15
CA VAL A 281 14.16 -10.02 -7.00
C VAL A 281 15.26 -10.85 -6.34
N GLU A 282 16.03 -11.62 -7.11
CA GLU A 282 17.11 -12.43 -6.53
C GLU A 282 18.23 -11.58 -5.92
N ALA A 283 18.55 -10.45 -6.53
CA ALA A 283 19.58 -9.54 -6.01
C ALA A 283 19.16 -8.85 -4.70
N LEU A 284 17.87 -8.58 -4.51
CA LEU A 284 17.32 -7.93 -3.31
C LEU A 284 16.96 -8.92 -2.20
N ARG A 285 16.93 -10.22 -2.48
CA ARG A 285 16.50 -11.23 -1.51
C ARG A 285 17.38 -11.18 -0.26
N PRO A 286 16.79 -11.17 0.96
CA PRO A 286 17.56 -11.31 2.18
C PRO A 286 18.41 -12.58 2.13
N ARG A 287 19.72 -12.43 2.36
CA ARG A 287 20.65 -13.56 2.47
C ARG A 287 20.49 -14.28 3.80
#